data_AF-A0A8X6J2E5-F1
#
_entry.id   AF-A0A8X6J2E5-F1
#
_cell.length_a   1.000
_cell.length_b   1.000
_cell.length_c   1.000
_cell.angle_alpha   90.00
_cell.angle_beta   90.00
_cell.angle_gamma   90.00
#
_symmetry.space_group_name_H-M   'P 1'
#
loop_
_entity.id
_entity.type
_entity.pdbx_description
1 polymer ?
#
loop_
_entity_poly.entity_id
_entity_poly.type
_entity_poly.pdbx_seq_one_letter_code
_entity_poly.pdbx_strand_id
1 'polypeptide(L)'
;MSAFVIEKVNDKIPHVSLPANICYKFNDLRLADPSFHKSANIDILLGVNMFLNLINGEIIKRAPNLPFAMSTKLGWIISGTTNFESPNLNPVVVNH
;
A
#
# COMPACT_ATOMS: atom_id res chain seq x y z
N MET A 1 1.70 -27.03 3.13
CA MET A 1 1.66 -25.57 2.91
C MET A 1 2.44 -24.95 4.06
N SER A 2 3.69 -24.53 3.80
CA SER A 2 4.58 -23.95 4.82
C SER A 2 4.52 -22.43 4.73
N ALA A 3 4.44 -21.76 5.87
CA ALA A 3 4.53 -20.30 5.98
C ALA A 3 5.75 -19.96 6.83
N PHE A 4 6.48 -18.93 6.43
CA PHE A 4 7.64 -18.44 7.18
C PHE A 4 7.20 -17.22 7.98
N VAL A 5 7.29 -17.31 9.31
CA VAL A 5 6.95 -16.22 10.22
C VAL A 5 8.24 -15.46 10.51
N ILE A 6 8.33 -14.22 10.04
CA ILE A 6 9.42 -13.31 10.38
C ILE A 6 8.93 -12.45 11.53
N GLU A 7 9.72 -12.31 12.59
CA GLU A 7 9.31 -11.59 13.80
C GLU A 7 8.97 -10.12 13.53
N LYS A 8 9.70 -9.44 12.62
CA LYS A 8 9.38 -8.08 12.19
C LYS A 8 10.10 -7.73 10.89
N VAL A 9 9.35 -7.37 9.85
CA VAL A 9 9.92 -6.94 8.55
C VAL A 9 9.80 -5.43 8.34
N ASN A 10 8.78 -4.78 8.91
CA ASN A 10 8.59 -3.32 8.87
C ASN A 10 7.76 -2.85 10.08
N ASP A 11 7.86 -1.57 10.43
CA ASP A 11 6.88 -0.88 11.27
C ASP A 11 5.57 -0.60 10.49
N LYS A 12 4.57 0.00 11.13
CA LYS A 12 3.23 0.23 10.56
C LYS A 12 3.29 0.86 9.16
N ILE A 13 2.67 0.22 8.18
CA ILE A 13 2.52 0.78 6.82
C ILE A 13 1.03 1.02 6.58
N PRO A 14 0.64 2.21 6.08
CA PRO A 14 1.47 3.40 5.93
C PRO A 14 1.87 3.98 7.30
N HIS A 15 3.07 4.54 7.42
CA HIS A 15 3.55 5.16 8.68
C HIS A 15 2.71 6.37 9.10
N VAL A 16 1.98 6.96 8.14
CA VAL A 16 1.04 8.05 8.34
C VAL A 16 -0.22 7.75 7.54
N SER A 17 -1.39 7.95 8.14
CA SER A 17 -2.66 7.80 7.43
C SER A 17 -2.75 8.80 6.28
N LEU A 18 -3.15 8.33 5.11
CA LEU A 18 -3.36 9.17 3.94
C LEU A 18 -4.63 10.02 4.12
N PRO A 19 -4.64 11.26 3.62
CA PRO A 19 -5.82 12.10 3.70
C PRO A 19 -6.99 11.51 2.90
N ALA A 20 -8.20 11.65 3.44
CA ALA A 20 -9.41 11.02 2.90
C ALA A 20 -9.73 11.44 1.45
N ASN A 21 -9.29 12.63 1.02
CA ASN A 21 -9.43 13.13 -0.34
C ASN A 21 -8.78 12.20 -1.39
N ILE A 22 -7.70 11.50 -1.04
CA ILE A 22 -7.07 10.50 -1.90
C ILE A 22 -7.96 9.26 -1.99
N CYS A 23 -8.55 8.81 -0.88
CA CYS A 23 -9.45 7.66 -0.85
C CYS A 23 -10.65 7.85 -1.79
N TYR A 24 -11.27 9.04 -1.78
CA TYR A 24 -12.41 9.35 -2.65
C TYR A 24 -12.10 9.20 -4.16
N LYS A 25 -10.83 9.25 -4.58
CA LYS A 25 -10.43 9.05 -5.99
C LYS A 25 -10.50 7.58 -6.44
N PHE A 26 -10.71 6.65 -5.51
CA PHE A 26 -10.77 5.21 -5.77
C PHE A 26 -12.03 4.55 -5.22
N ASN A 27 -13.03 5.33 -4.76
CA ASN A 27 -14.26 4.79 -4.17
C ASN A 27 -15.16 4.04 -5.16
N ASP A 28 -14.91 4.20 -6.47
CA ASP A 28 -15.57 3.43 -7.53
C ASP A 28 -14.97 2.03 -7.72
N LEU A 29 -13.84 1.72 -7.05
CA LEU A 29 -13.18 0.42 -7.13
C LEU A 29 -13.53 -0.46 -5.93
N ARG A 30 -13.68 -1.76 -6.19
CA ARG A 30 -13.71 -2.78 -5.13
C ARG A 30 -12.27 -3.03 -4.65
N LEU A 31 -11.86 -2.30 -3.62
CA LEU A 31 -10.52 -2.40 -3.04
C LEU A 31 -10.33 -3.73 -2.30
N ALA A 32 -9.11 -4.28 -2.37
CA ALA A 32 -8.72 -5.45 -1.57
C ALA A 32 -8.66 -5.13 -0.06
N ASP A 33 -8.26 -3.89 0.26
CA ASP A 33 -8.33 -3.31 1.60
C ASP A 33 -9.03 -1.94 1.52
N PRO A 34 -10.32 -1.85 1.91
CA PRO A 34 -11.05 -0.57 1.97
C PRO A 34 -10.46 0.44 2.95
N SER A 35 -9.64 -0.01 3.90
CA SER A 35 -8.98 0.80 4.91
C SER A 35 -7.52 1.12 4.61
N PHE A 36 -7.03 0.92 3.37
CA PHE A 36 -5.63 1.14 2.98
C PHE A 36 -5.04 2.52 3.35
N HIS A 37 -5.89 3.53 3.52
CA HIS A 37 -5.50 4.89 3.88
C HIS A 37 -5.20 5.04 5.38
N LYS A 38 -5.50 4.05 6.22
CA LYS A 38 -5.27 4.08 7.67
C LYS A 38 -3.97 3.35 7.98
N SER A 39 -3.13 3.96 8.82
CA SER A 39 -1.98 3.27 9.40
C SER A 39 -2.43 2.08 10.23
N ALA A 40 -1.93 0.88 9.91
CA ALA A 40 -2.25 -0.36 10.61
C ALA A 40 -1.00 -1.26 10.73
N ASN A 41 -1.10 -2.31 11.56
CA ASN A 41 -0.09 -3.35 11.62
C ASN A 41 -0.17 -4.23 10.36
N ILE A 42 0.95 -4.79 9.93
CA ILE A 42 0.97 -5.73 8.81
C ILE A 42 0.50 -7.10 9.30
N ASP A 43 -0.65 -7.56 8.80
CA ASP A 43 -1.19 -8.87 9.16
C ASP A 43 -0.51 -10.01 8.38
N ILE A 44 -0.18 -9.78 7.10
CA ILE A 44 0.36 -10.79 6.19
C ILE A 44 1.44 -10.18 5.29
N LEU A 45 2.58 -10.86 5.18
CA LEU A 45 3.61 -10.56 4.18
C LEU A 45 3.51 -11.54 3.00
N LEU A 46 3.25 -11.03 1.80
CA LEU A 46 3.17 -11.84 0.58
C LEU A 46 4.54 -11.87 -0.11
N GLY A 47 5.08 -13.08 -0.33
CA GLY A 47 6.26 -13.25 -1.16
C GLY A 47 5.98 -12.95 -2.64
N VAL A 48 7.03 -12.59 -3.40
CA VAL A 48 6.91 -12.16 -4.81
C VAL A 48 6.20 -13.20 -5.70
N ASN A 49 6.50 -14.50 -5.52
CA ASN A 49 5.86 -15.57 -6.30
C ASN A 49 4.34 -15.61 -6.08
N MET A 50 3.89 -15.38 -4.84
CA MET A 50 2.47 -15.35 -4.53
C MET A 50 1.82 -14.07 -5.05
N PHE A 51 2.49 -12.92 -4.89
CA PHE A 51 2.01 -11.65 -5.43
C PHE A 51 1.80 -11.71 -6.96
N LEU A 52 2.76 -12.29 -7.70
CA LEU A 52 2.65 -12.48 -9.15
C LEU A 52 1.51 -13.42 -9.55
N ASN A 53 1.13 -14.37 -8.70
CA ASN A 53 -0.05 -15.22 -8.94
C ASN A 53 -1.38 -14.50 -8.65
N LEU A 54 -1.35 -13.37 -7.92
CA LEU A 54 -2.53 -12.59 -7.56
C LEU A 54 -2.81 -11.45 -8.54
N ILE A 55 -1.80 -10.90 -9.22
CA ILE A 55 -1.95 -9.76 -10.13
C ILE A 55 -2.72 -10.18 -11.40
N ASN A 56 -3.66 -9.34 -11.84
CA ASN A 56 -4.39 -9.53 -13.09
C ASN A 56 -3.80 -8.72 -14.25
N GLY A 57 -2.92 -7.76 -13.95
CA GLY A 57 -2.16 -6.96 -14.93
C GLY A 57 -2.79 -5.61 -15.29
N GLU A 58 -4.04 -5.34 -14.90
CA GLU A 58 -4.69 -4.05 -15.17
C GLU A 58 -4.23 -2.98 -14.17
N ILE A 59 -3.95 -1.78 -14.68
CA ILE A 59 -3.49 -0.63 -13.89
C ILE A 59 -4.31 0.60 -14.26
N ILE A 60 -4.81 1.33 -13.26
CA ILE A 60 -5.52 2.61 -13.41
C ILE A 60 -4.67 3.72 -12.80
N LYS A 61 -4.27 4.69 -13.61
CA LYS A 61 -3.59 5.92 -13.17
C LYS A 61 -4.58 7.08 -13.21
N ARG A 62 -4.93 7.64 -12.04
CA ARG A 62 -5.91 8.75 -11.95
C ARG A 62 -5.27 10.11 -12.27
N ALA A 63 -4.05 10.35 -11.80
CA ALA A 63 -3.26 11.55 -12.06
C ALA A 63 -1.78 11.30 -11.75
N PRO A 64 -0.83 12.11 -12.27
CA PRO A 64 0.60 11.93 -12.02
C PRO A 64 1.02 11.97 -10.54
N ASN A 65 0.32 12.74 -9.70
CA ASN A 65 0.63 12.92 -8.28
C ASN A 65 -0.23 12.06 -7.33
N LEU A 66 -0.95 11.10 -7.90
CA LEU A 66 -1.76 10.14 -7.17
C LEU A 66 -1.17 8.75 -7.30
N PRO A 67 -1.38 7.88 -6.30
CA PRO A 67 -1.07 6.48 -6.47
C PRO A 67 -1.90 5.90 -7.63
N PHE A 68 -1.47 4.75 -8.14
CA PHE A 68 -2.21 3.99 -9.12
C PHE A 68 -2.94 2.84 -8.43
N ALA A 69 -4.05 2.40 -9.04
CA ALA A 69 -4.73 1.18 -8.64
C ALA A 69 -4.28 0.03 -9.53
N MET A 70 -4.10 -1.16 -8.95
CA MET A 70 -3.70 -2.37 -9.66
C MET A 70 -4.70 -3.49 -9.36
N SER A 71 -5.18 -4.17 -10.40
CA SER A 71 -6.15 -5.25 -10.29
C SER A 71 -5.47 -6.53 -9.79
N THR A 72 -6.04 -7.12 -8.74
CA THR A 72 -5.62 -8.42 -8.22
C THR A 72 -6.83 -9.31 -7.97
N LYS A 73 -6.61 -10.61 -7.76
CA LYS A 73 -7.65 -11.58 -7.37
C LYS A 73 -8.33 -11.25 -6.04
N LEU A 74 -7.72 -10.41 -5.19
CA LEU A 74 -8.28 -9.98 -3.91
C LEU A 74 -9.10 -8.67 -4.02
N GLY A 75 -9.06 -8.01 -5.17
CA GLY A 75 -9.58 -6.66 -5.39
C GLY A 75 -8.48 -5.71 -5.86
N TRP A 76 -8.83 -4.44 -6.02
CA TRP A 76 -7.88 -3.41 -6.41
C TRP A 76 -6.98 -3.02 -5.24
N ILE A 77 -5.67 -3.03 -5.45
CA ILE A 77 -4.69 -2.50 -4.49
C ILE A 77 -4.23 -1.12 -4.93
N ILE A 78 -3.91 -0.25 -3.97
CA ILE A 78 -3.38 1.09 -4.23
C ILE A 78 -1.87 1.08 -4.00
N SER A 79 -1.10 1.55 -4.98
CA SER A 79 0.36 1.53 -4.94
C SER A 79 0.96 2.75 -5.62
N GLY A 80 2.22 3.06 -5.30
CA GLY A 80 2.93 4.23 -5.77
C GLY A 80 2.97 5.38 -4.75
N THR A 81 3.62 6.46 -5.16
CA THR A 81 3.84 7.63 -4.31
C THR A 81 2.70 8.63 -4.42
N THR A 82 2.58 9.47 -3.40
CA THR A 82 1.74 10.65 -3.41
C THR A 82 2.57 11.83 -2.90
N ASN A 83 2.27 13.05 -3.33
CA ASN A 83 2.93 14.26 -2.84
C ASN A 83 2.47 14.65 -1.42
N PHE A 84 2.02 13.67 -0.63
CA PHE A 84 1.68 13.87 0.76
C PHE A 84 2.95 13.84 1.59
N GLU A 85 3.41 15.02 2.01
CA GLU A 85 4.45 15.13 3.01
C GLU A 85 3.86 14.76 4.37
N SER A 86 4.38 13.69 4.98
CA SER A 86 4.07 13.35 6.36
C SER A 86 4.58 14.47 7.27
N PRO A 87 3.75 15.06 8.16
CA PRO A 87 4.16 16.23 8.92
C PRO A 87 5.28 16.01 9.95
N ASN A 88 5.78 14.77 10.17
CA ASN A 88 6.90 14.50 11.08
C ASN A 88 7.59 13.16 10.72
N LEU A 89 8.50 13.16 9.76
CA LEU A 89 9.58 12.17 9.73
C LEU A 89 10.86 12.94 10.05
N ASN A 90 11.37 12.80 11.27
CA ASN A 90 12.75 13.19 11.53
C ASN A 90 13.61 12.47 10.48
N PRO A 91 14.41 13.18 9.67
CA PRO A 91 15.28 12.51 8.72
C PRO A 91 16.15 11.54 9.52
N VAL A 92 16.05 10.25 9.20
CA VAL A 92 16.97 9.25 9.76
C VAL A 92 18.33 9.58 9.17
N VAL A 93 19.12 10.36 9.90
CA VAL A 93 20.51 10.63 9.56
C VAL A 93 21.26 9.33 9.81
N VAL A 94 21.57 8.60 8.74
CA VAL A 94 22.50 7.48 8.81
C VAL A 94 23.89 8.10 8.92
N ASN A 95 24.46 8.10 10.11
CA ASN A 95 25.86 8.47 10.29
C ASN A 95 26.72 7.36 9.67
N HIS A 96 27.55 7.73 8.69
CA HIS A 96 28.59 6.89 8.10
C HIS A 96 29.84 6.87 8.98
#